data_AF-A0A4R2TR55-F1
#
_entry.id   AF-A0A4R2TR55-F1
#
_cell.length_a   1.000
_cell.length_b   1.000
_cell.length_c   1.000
_cell.angle_alpha   90.00
_cell.angle_beta   90.00
_cell.angle_gamma   90.00
#
_symmetry.space_group_name_H-M   'P 1'
#
loop_
_entity.id
_entity.type
_entity.pdbx_description
1 polymer ?
#
loop_
_entity_poly.entity_id
_entity_poly.type
_entity_poly.pdbx_seq_one_letter_code
_entity_poly.pdbx_strand_id
1 'polypeptide(L)'
;MTTPARLTAGRTVDRLCGKWISVLTNHDAPKSVDDIQSLLAHFLANVAGKTEGHWKELIGPVTALPIVLHPRSNWTVAPKAKSAELAAIEQAVEIVRGAHPYVRSPKPTS
;
A
#
# COMPACT_ATOMS: atom_id res chain seq x y z
N MET A 1 3.20 10.41 37.26
CA MET A 1 4.22 10.41 36.20
C MET A 1 3.96 9.20 35.32
N THR A 2 3.36 9.40 34.14
CA THR A 2 2.90 8.32 33.27
C THR A 2 3.92 8.11 32.15
N THR A 3 4.58 6.96 32.16
CA THR A 3 5.49 6.49 31.11
C THR A 3 4.74 6.30 29.79
N PRO A 4 5.22 6.79 28.63
CA PRO A 4 4.59 6.47 27.36
C PRO A 4 4.84 5.01 27.00
N ALA A 5 3.80 4.33 26.50
CA ALA A 5 3.87 2.98 25.99
C ALA A 5 4.85 2.91 24.81
N ARG A 6 6.04 2.37 25.08
CA ARG A 6 7.01 1.97 24.06
C ARG A 6 6.41 0.79 23.29
N LEU A 7 5.89 1.07 22.10
CA LEU A 7 5.48 0.06 21.13
C LEU A 7 6.69 -0.84 20.82
N THR A 8 6.68 -2.07 21.35
CA THR A 8 7.72 -3.07 21.12
C THR A 8 7.78 -3.44 19.63
N ALA A 9 8.82 -2.95 18.95
CA ALA A 9 9.16 -3.23 17.55
C ALA A 9 9.38 -4.73 17.22
N GLY A 10 9.45 -5.60 18.23
CA GLY A 10 9.75 -7.03 18.04
C GLY A 10 8.54 -7.95 17.85
N ARG A 11 7.31 -7.52 18.16
CA ARG A 11 6.14 -8.44 18.14
C ARG A 11 5.38 -8.47 16.82
N THR A 12 5.68 -7.52 15.93
CA THR A 12 4.98 -7.39 14.65
C THR A 12 5.66 -8.20 13.56
N VAL A 13 6.99 -8.33 13.54
CA VAL A 13 7.76 -8.90 12.42
C VAL A 13 7.52 -10.40 12.18
N ASP A 14 7.21 -11.16 13.25
CA ASP A 14 7.17 -12.63 13.21
C ASP A 14 5.85 -13.21 12.67
N ARG A 15 4.73 -12.50 12.81
CA ARG A 15 3.44 -12.90 12.20
C ARG A 15 3.36 -12.63 10.69
N LEU A 16 4.37 -11.99 10.10
CA LEU A 16 4.28 -11.39 8.77
C LEU A 16 4.80 -12.30 7.66
N CYS A 17 5.76 -13.19 7.92
CA CYS A 17 6.45 -13.88 6.81
C CYS A 17 5.52 -14.77 5.96
N GLY A 18 4.56 -15.47 6.56
CA GLY A 18 3.67 -16.38 5.80
C GLY A 18 2.52 -15.66 5.08
N LYS A 19 1.85 -14.73 5.76
CA LYS A 19 0.65 -14.07 5.23
C LYS A 19 1.00 -12.97 4.21
N TRP A 20 2.20 -12.37 4.31
CA TRP A 20 2.63 -11.27 3.44
C TRP A 20 3.06 -11.71 2.06
N ILE A 21 3.77 -12.84 1.96
CA ILE A 21 4.14 -13.42 0.66
C ILE A 21 2.85 -13.78 -0.08
N SER A 22 1.93 -14.49 0.58
CA SER A 22 0.68 -14.93 -0.05
C SER A 22 -0.15 -13.78 -0.61
N VAL A 23 -0.28 -12.64 0.08
CA VAL A 23 -1.01 -11.47 -0.46
C VAL A 23 -0.30 -10.85 -1.67
N LEU A 24 1.03 -10.81 -1.65
CA LEU A 24 1.83 -10.24 -2.75
C LEU A 24 1.98 -11.20 -3.94
N THR A 25 1.83 -12.51 -3.74
CA THR A 25 1.99 -13.55 -4.78
C THR A 25 0.68 -14.16 -5.29
N ASN A 26 -0.45 -14.07 -4.57
CA ASN A 26 -1.74 -14.68 -4.99
C ASN A 26 -2.60 -13.80 -5.91
N HIS A 27 -2.16 -12.59 -6.24
CA HIS A 27 -2.79 -11.82 -7.31
C HIS A 27 -1.90 -11.89 -8.55
N ASP A 28 -2.51 -12.04 -9.73
CA ASP A 28 -1.88 -11.59 -10.98
C ASP A 28 -1.18 -10.25 -10.72
N ALA A 29 0.05 -10.09 -11.22
CA ALA A 29 0.78 -8.82 -11.06
C ALA A 29 -0.15 -7.65 -11.44
N PRO A 30 -0.31 -6.64 -10.56
CA PRO A 30 -1.29 -5.58 -10.74
C PRO A 30 -1.04 -4.88 -12.07
N LYS A 31 -2.07 -4.82 -12.91
CA LYS A 31 -1.96 -4.29 -14.28
C LYS A 31 -2.40 -2.84 -14.34
N SER A 32 -3.21 -2.42 -13.37
CA SER A 32 -3.87 -1.12 -13.29
C SER A 32 -3.74 -0.48 -11.91
N VAL A 33 -4.12 0.80 -11.85
CA VAL A 33 -4.18 1.57 -10.59
C VAL A 33 -5.26 1.05 -9.63
N ASP A 34 -6.36 0.51 -10.16
CA ASP A 34 -7.44 -0.08 -9.36
C ASP A 34 -6.99 -1.40 -8.69
N ASP A 35 -6.13 -2.15 -9.38
CA ASP A 35 -5.48 -3.34 -8.81
C ASP A 35 -4.57 -2.95 -7.65
N ILE A 36 -3.76 -1.88 -7.81
CA ILE A 36 -2.91 -1.36 -6.73
C ILE A 36 -3.75 -0.88 -5.55
N GLN A 37 -4.84 -0.13 -5.79
CA GLN A 37 -5.71 0.34 -4.71
C GLN A 37 -6.33 -0.84 -3.94
N SER A 38 -6.80 -1.85 -4.67
CA SER A 38 -7.40 -3.06 -4.09
C SER A 38 -6.36 -3.88 -3.32
N LEU A 39 -5.14 -4.00 -3.84
CA LEU A 39 -4.04 -4.68 -3.16
C LEU A 39 -3.66 -3.97 -1.85
N LEU A 40 -3.52 -2.64 -1.86
CA LEU A 40 -3.26 -1.84 -0.66
C LEU A 40 -4.37 -2.00 0.38
N ALA A 41 -5.64 -1.93 -0.06
CA ALA A 41 -6.79 -2.06 0.83
C ALA A 41 -6.89 -3.46 1.45
N HIS A 42 -6.68 -4.51 0.65
CA HIS A 42 -6.66 -5.90 1.11
C HIS A 42 -5.52 -6.15 2.09
N PHE A 43 -4.34 -5.59 1.80
CA PHE A 43 -3.18 -5.68 2.68
C PHE A 43 -3.46 -5.01 4.02
N LEU A 44 -3.94 -3.76 4.02
CA LEU A 44 -4.26 -3.00 5.23
C LEU A 44 -5.37 -3.67 6.06
N ALA A 45 -6.43 -4.18 5.41
CA ALA A 45 -7.49 -4.92 6.09
C ALA A 45 -6.94 -6.14 6.87
N ASN A 46 -5.95 -6.83 6.30
CA ASN A 46 -5.32 -7.99 6.91
C ASN A 46 -4.37 -7.67 8.07
N VAL A 47 -3.64 -6.55 8.02
CA VAL A 47 -2.58 -6.23 9.00
C VAL A 47 -3.00 -5.20 10.05
N ALA A 48 -3.90 -4.28 9.70
CA ALA A 48 -4.38 -3.20 10.56
C ALA A 48 -5.87 -3.34 10.93
N GLY A 49 -6.56 -4.37 10.42
CA GLY A 49 -8.00 -4.58 10.62
C GLY A 49 -8.84 -3.62 9.77
N LYS A 50 -10.12 -3.42 10.12
CA LYS A 50 -11.13 -2.69 9.31
C LYS A 50 -11.44 -3.37 7.97
N THR A 51 -12.43 -2.84 7.26
CA THR A 51 -12.85 -3.37 5.96
C THR A 51 -11.99 -2.82 4.84
N GLU A 52 -11.91 -3.51 3.71
CA GLU A 52 -11.23 -2.98 2.52
C GLU A 52 -11.86 -1.66 2.04
N GLY A 53 -13.18 -1.51 2.14
CA GLY A 53 -13.88 -0.27 1.80
C GLY A 53 -13.40 0.93 2.62
N HIS A 54 -13.20 0.75 3.92
CA HIS A 54 -12.62 1.77 4.81
C HIS A 54 -11.25 2.22 4.31
N TRP A 55 -10.39 1.26 3.94
CA TRP A 55 -9.05 1.59 3.45
C TRP A 55 -9.07 2.21 2.07
N LYS A 56 -9.92 1.76 1.14
CA LYS A 56 -10.06 2.37 -0.20
C LYS A 56 -10.44 3.85 -0.10
N GLU A 57 -11.35 4.18 0.81
CA GLU A 57 -11.75 5.57 1.06
C GLU A 57 -10.56 6.43 1.54
N LEU A 58 -9.77 5.91 2.48
CA LEU A 58 -8.63 6.62 3.05
C LEU A 58 -7.42 6.69 2.11
N ILE A 59 -7.14 5.63 1.34
CA ILE A 59 -6.08 5.62 0.32
C ILE A 59 -6.41 6.67 -0.75
N GLY A 60 -7.69 6.80 -1.10
CA GLY A 60 -8.12 7.67 -2.19
C GLY A 60 -7.68 7.13 -3.56
N PRO A 61 -7.76 7.97 -4.62
CA PRO A 61 -7.40 7.54 -5.96
C PRO A 61 -5.91 7.22 -6.08
N VAL A 62 -5.60 6.17 -6.83
CA VAL A 62 -4.24 5.81 -7.24
C VAL A 62 -4.02 6.34 -8.65
N THR A 63 -2.91 7.03 -8.88
CA THR A 63 -2.60 7.66 -10.17
C THR A 63 -1.39 7.00 -10.81
N ALA A 64 -1.53 6.54 -12.05
CA ALA A 64 -0.42 6.08 -12.86
C ALA A 64 0.35 7.28 -13.43
N LEU A 65 1.66 7.14 -13.48
CA LEU A 65 2.62 8.15 -13.90
C LEU A 65 3.40 7.63 -15.13
N PRO A 66 3.94 8.52 -15.98
CA PRO A 66 4.83 8.12 -17.07
C PRO A 66 6.10 7.45 -16.53
N ILE A 67 6.41 6.21 -16.95
CA ILE A 67 7.63 5.49 -16.51
C ILE A 67 8.91 6.29 -16.80
N VAL A 68 8.95 7.00 -17.93
CA VAL A 68 10.14 7.78 -18.34
C VAL A 68 10.49 8.90 -17.35
N LEU A 69 9.49 9.43 -16.63
CA LEU A 69 9.70 10.46 -15.59
C LEU A 69 9.81 9.85 -14.19
N HIS A 70 9.32 8.62 -14.01
CA HIS A 70 9.25 7.94 -12.71
C HIS A 70 9.82 6.51 -12.78
N PRO A 71 11.15 6.37 -12.97
CA PRO A 71 11.78 5.08 -13.24
C PRO A 71 11.89 4.15 -12.02
N ARG A 72 11.54 4.62 -10.80
CA ARG A 72 11.55 3.79 -9.58
C ARG A 72 10.19 3.15 -9.28
N SER A 73 9.11 3.81 -9.69
CA SER A 73 7.72 3.40 -9.49
C SER A 73 6.84 4.31 -10.33
N ASN A 74 5.91 3.76 -11.10
CA ASN A 74 5.06 4.56 -11.98
C ASN A 74 3.65 4.80 -11.43
N TRP A 75 3.49 4.79 -10.11
CA TRP A 75 2.22 5.13 -9.48
C TRP A 75 2.42 5.89 -8.16
N THR A 76 1.40 6.67 -7.78
CA THR A 76 1.34 7.44 -6.54
C THR A 76 -0.06 7.41 -5.93
N VAL A 77 -0.16 7.75 -4.65
CA VAL A 77 -1.41 7.88 -3.90
C VAL A 77 -1.47 9.23 -3.19
N ALA A 78 -2.67 9.74 -2.94
CA ALA A 78 -2.90 10.96 -2.18
C ALA A 78 -3.89 10.68 -1.04
N PRO A 79 -3.42 10.09 0.07
CA PRO A 79 -4.29 9.62 1.14
C PRO A 79 -5.03 10.77 1.84
N LYS A 80 -6.25 10.49 2.30
CA LYS A 80 -7.10 11.41 3.08
C LYS A 80 -7.20 11.00 4.55
N ALA A 81 -6.17 10.32 5.05
CA ALA A 81 -6.14 9.72 6.38
C ALA A 81 -5.60 10.66 7.47
N LYS A 82 -5.91 10.35 8.74
CA LYS A 82 -5.34 11.02 9.92
C LYS A 82 -4.22 10.17 10.53
N SER A 83 -3.38 10.80 11.34
CA SER A 83 -2.10 10.31 11.90
C SER A 83 -1.84 8.79 11.83
N ALA A 84 -2.54 7.97 12.62
CA ALA A 84 -2.23 6.53 12.71
C ALA A 84 -2.56 5.76 11.42
N GLU A 85 -3.65 6.12 10.74
CA GLU A 85 -4.06 5.51 9.48
C GLU A 85 -3.15 5.96 8.34
N LEU A 86 -2.71 7.22 8.36
CA LEU A 86 -1.75 7.74 7.40
C LEU A 86 -0.42 6.97 7.47
N ALA A 87 0.11 6.76 8.68
CA ALA A 87 1.34 5.99 8.87
C ALA A 87 1.20 4.54 8.38
N ALA A 88 0.04 3.91 8.61
CA ALA A 88 -0.24 2.56 8.10
C ALA A 88 -0.27 2.53 6.56
N ILE A 89 -0.90 3.52 5.94
CA ILE A 89 -0.96 3.66 4.47
C ILE A 89 0.42 3.89 3.89
N GLU A 90 1.23 4.80 4.44
CA GLU A 90 2.59 5.07 3.99
C GLU A 90 3.46 3.81 4.05
N GLN A 91 3.37 3.05 5.15
CA GLN A 91 4.10 1.79 5.28
C GLN A 91 3.64 0.75 4.25
N ALA A 92 2.32 0.60 4.05
CA ALA A 92 1.76 -0.31 3.05
C ALA A 92 2.20 0.07 1.62
N VAL A 93 2.24 1.36 1.31
CA VAL A 93 2.70 1.88 0.01
C VAL A 93 4.15 1.49 -0.24
N GLU A 94 5.05 1.67 0.72
CA GLU A 94 6.46 1.30 0.54
C GLU A 94 6.63 -0.21 0.30
N ILE A 95 5.89 -1.05 1.03
CA ILE A 95 5.93 -2.50 0.87
C ILE A 95 5.41 -2.92 -0.51
N VAL A 96 4.22 -2.45 -0.89
CA VAL A 96 3.60 -2.78 -2.18
C VAL A 96 4.44 -2.25 -3.33
N ARG A 97 5.04 -1.07 -3.19
CA ARG A 97 5.95 -0.49 -4.20
C ARG A 97 7.21 -1.31 -4.38
N GLY A 98 7.77 -1.87 -3.30
CA GLY A 98 8.91 -2.78 -3.38
C GLY A 98 8.61 -4.06 -4.16
N ALA A 99 7.38 -4.57 -4.08
CA ALA A 99 6.96 -5.79 -4.78
C ALA A 99 6.43 -5.52 -6.21
N HIS A 100 5.69 -4.42 -6.37
CA HIS A 100 4.91 -4.10 -7.57
C HIS A 100 5.13 -2.63 -7.98
N PRO A 101 6.35 -2.27 -8.45
CA PRO A 101 6.68 -0.88 -8.76
C PRO A 101 5.98 -0.34 -10.02
N TYR A 102 5.47 -1.23 -10.90
CA TYR A 102 4.95 -0.82 -12.20
C TYR A 102 3.54 -1.34 -12.47
N VAL A 103 2.70 -0.45 -12.99
CA VAL A 103 1.42 -0.74 -13.67
C VAL A 103 1.49 -0.29 -15.13
N ARG A 104 0.44 -0.48 -15.92
CA ARG A 104 0.38 0.10 -17.28
C ARG A 104 0.56 1.61 -17.22
N SER A 105 1.59 2.13 -17.89
CA SER A 105 1.80 3.58 -17.98
C SER A 105 0.70 4.26 -18.79
N PRO A 106 0.34 5.51 -18.42
CA PRO A 106 -0.51 6.34 -19.27
C PRO A 106 0.18 6.58 -20.61
N LYS A 107 -0.59 6.58 -21.69
CA LYS A 107 -0.05 6.96 -23.00
C LYS A 107 0.32 8.44 -22.96
N PRO A 108 1.50 8.85 -23.45
CA PRO A 108 1.76 10.26 -23.67
C PRO A 108 0.71 10.80 -24.66
N THR A 109 0.03 11.87 -24.29
CA THR A 109 -0.83 12.62 -25.21
C THR A 109 0.10 13.32 -26.21
N SER A 110 0.06 12.86 -27.46
CA SER A 110 0.77 13.50 -28.58
C SER A 110 0.20 14.87 -28.90
#